data_AF-Q8ZAU5-F1
#
_entry.id   AF-Q8ZAU5-F1
#
_cell.length_a   1.000
_cell.length_b   1.000
_cell.length_c   1.000
_cell.angle_alpha   90.00
_cell.angle_beta   90.00
_cell.angle_gamma   90.00
#
_symmetry.space_group_name_H-M   'P 1'
#
loop_
_entity.id
_entity.type
_entity.pdbx_description
1 polymer ?
#
loop_
_entity_poly.entity_id
_entity_poly.type
_entity_poly.pdbx_seq_one_letter_code
_entity_poly.pdbx_strand_id
1 'polypeptide(L)'
;MNKQPEDWLDDVPENKNDDDDEIIWVSKSEIKRDAEALKDLGTELVDLGKNALERIPLDEDLLAAIELAQKIKKEGRRRQLQLIGKMLRARDVEPIQTALDKLKNRHNQQISLFHKLETLRDRLIAEGDEAIPTVLELYPDADRQQLRSLVRNAQKEQAANKPPKSFRQIFSYLRELAEKKQ
;
A
#
# COMPACT_ATOMS: atom_id res chain seq x y z
N MET A 1 46.31 -5.11 -66.27
CA MET A 1 46.24 -3.80 -65.58
C MET A 1 46.07 -4.06 -64.09
N ASN A 2 47.16 -4.04 -63.32
CA ASN A 2 47.08 -4.15 -61.86
C ASN A 2 46.76 -2.77 -61.29
N LYS A 3 45.60 -2.61 -60.66
CA LYS A 3 45.24 -1.40 -59.92
C LYS A 3 46.20 -1.22 -58.75
N GLN A 4 46.69 0.00 -58.56
CA GLN A 4 47.58 0.36 -57.46
C GLN A 4 46.82 0.37 -56.12
N PRO A 5 47.48 0.10 -54.98
CA PRO A 5 46.83 0.00 -53.67
C PRO A 5 46.11 1.27 -53.19
N GLU A 6 46.37 2.43 -53.81
CA GLU A 6 45.77 3.72 -53.45
C GLU A 6 44.30 3.86 -53.90
N ASP A 7 43.83 3.01 -54.82
CA ASP A 7 42.44 2.99 -55.36
C ASP A 7 41.40 2.43 -54.35
N TRP A 8 41.81 2.09 -53.12
CA TRP A 8 40.96 1.53 -52.04
C TRP A 8 40.55 2.56 -50.98
N LEU A 9 41.06 3.79 -51.05
CA LEU A 9 40.76 4.83 -50.05
C LEU A 9 39.55 5.71 -50.40
N ASP A 10 39.00 5.59 -51.61
CA ASP A 10 38.02 6.56 -52.15
C ASP A 10 36.55 6.08 -52.07
N ASP A 11 36.30 4.96 -51.38
CA ASP A 11 34.94 4.39 -51.20
C ASP A 11 34.67 4.09 -49.71
N VAL A 12 35.07 5.00 -48.82
CA VAL A 12 34.50 5.04 -47.48
C VAL A 12 33.16 5.76 -47.62
N PRO A 13 32.01 5.06 -47.53
CA PRO A 13 30.73 5.75 -47.57
C PRO A 13 30.73 6.80 -46.47
N GLU A 14 30.42 8.05 -46.82
CA GLU A 14 30.17 9.11 -45.84
C GLU A 14 29.20 8.54 -44.81
N ASN A 15 29.66 8.37 -43.57
CA ASN A 15 28.82 7.98 -42.46
C ASN A 15 27.91 9.16 -42.12
N LYS A 16 26.90 9.38 -42.96
CA LYS A 16 25.72 10.20 -42.69
C LYS A 16 24.75 9.39 -41.85
N ASN A 17 25.16 9.07 -40.62
CA ASN A 17 24.20 8.72 -39.58
C ASN A 17 23.99 9.99 -38.76
N ASP A 18 23.19 10.90 -39.33
CA ASP A 18 22.56 12.05 -38.67
C ASP A 18 21.43 11.57 -37.74
N ASP A 19 21.75 10.68 -36.80
CA ASP A 19 20.84 10.31 -35.72
C ASP A 19 21.69 10.22 -34.44
N ASP A 20 21.89 11.38 -33.81
CA ASP A 20 22.23 11.51 -32.39
C ASP A 20 21.06 10.91 -31.56
N ASP A 21 20.90 9.59 -31.64
CA ASP A 21 20.13 8.84 -30.67
C ASP A 21 20.88 9.00 -29.34
N GLU A 22 20.41 9.96 -28.54
CA GLU A 22 20.86 10.24 -27.19
C GLU A 22 20.87 8.91 -26.41
N ILE A 23 22.06 8.30 -26.31
CA ILE A 23 22.25 7.02 -25.62
C ILE A 23 21.96 7.30 -24.14
N ILE A 24 20.72 7.05 -23.71
CA ILE A 24 20.32 7.13 -22.31
C ILE A 24 21.15 6.09 -21.55
N TRP A 25 22.26 6.54 -20.95
CA TRP A 25 23.14 5.69 -20.18
C TRP A 25 22.52 5.44 -18.79
N VAL A 26 21.62 4.46 -18.74
CA VAL A 26 21.03 4.00 -17.48
C VAL A 26 22.14 3.35 -16.65
N SER A 27 22.38 3.84 -15.44
CA SER A 27 23.46 3.30 -14.60
C SER A 27 23.19 1.83 -14.21
N LYS A 28 24.23 1.00 -14.11
CA LYS A 28 24.09 -0.39 -13.62
C LYS A 28 23.38 -0.46 -12.25
N SER A 29 23.56 0.57 -11.41
CA SER A 29 22.88 0.71 -10.13
C SER A 29 21.38 0.95 -10.26
N GLU A 30 20.95 1.71 -11.25
CA GLU A 30 19.54 2.01 -11.51
C GLU A 30 18.80 0.79 -12.03
N ILE A 31 19.35 0.11 -13.04
CA ILE A 31 18.81 -1.17 -13.54
C ILE A 31 18.63 -2.19 -12.40
N LYS A 32 19.60 -2.23 -11.47
CA LYS A 32 19.51 -3.10 -10.29
C LYS A 32 18.41 -2.67 -9.32
N ARG A 33 18.25 -1.36 -9.08
CA ARG A 33 17.18 -0.83 -8.21
C ARG A 33 15.81 -1.12 -8.79
N ASP A 34 15.61 -0.91 -10.08
CA ASP A 34 14.33 -1.16 -10.76
C ASP A 34 13.98 -2.65 -10.72
N ALA A 35 14.97 -3.52 -10.95
CA ALA A 35 14.78 -4.96 -10.85
C ALA A 35 14.37 -5.42 -9.44
N GLU A 36 14.97 -4.84 -8.38
CA GLU A 36 14.60 -5.16 -7.00
C GLU A 36 13.21 -4.62 -6.66
N ALA A 37 12.89 -3.38 -7.08
CA ALA A 37 11.57 -2.78 -6.88
C ALA A 37 10.44 -3.62 -7.50
N LEU A 38 10.66 -4.17 -8.70
CA LEU A 38 9.68 -5.04 -9.36
C LEU A 38 9.54 -6.41 -8.67
N LYS A 39 10.61 -6.94 -8.09
CA LYS A 39 10.56 -8.16 -7.30
C LYS A 39 9.83 -7.94 -5.97
N ASP A 40 10.03 -6.79 -5.35
CA ASP A 40 9.33 -6.40 -4.12
C ASP A 40 7.84 -6.20 -4.41
N LEU A 41 7.49 -5.51 -5.50
CA LEU A 41 6.11 -5.40 -5.99
C LEU A 41 5.47 -6.77 -6.21
N GLY A 42 6.18 -7.69 -6.88
CA GLY A 42 5.69 -9.05 -7.10
C GLY A 42 5.47 -9.82 -5.79
N THR A 43 6.35 -9.63 -4.81
CA THR A 43 6.20 -10.24 -3.47
C THR A 43 4.96 -9.69 -2.78
N GLU A 44 4.77 -8.38 -2.85
CA GLU A 44 3.66 -7.73 -2.20
C GLU A 44 2.31 -8.15 -2.78
N LEU A 45 2.20 -8.23 -4.11
CA LEU A 45 1.01 -8.74 -4.79
C LEU A 45 0.67 -10.16 -4.34
N VAL A 46 1.66 -11.03 -4.15
CA VAL A 46 1.44 -12.41 -3.67
C VAL A 46 0.93 -12.45 -2.23
N ASP A 47 1.27 -11.47 -1.40
CA ASP A 47 0.83 -11.43 0.00
C ASP A 47 -0.58 -10.81 0.17
N LEU A 48 -1.17 -10.26 -0.91
CA LEU A 48 -2.54 -9.76 -0.91
C LEU A 48 -3.59 -10.88 -0.89
N GLY A 49 -4.69 -10.65 -0.17
CA GLY A 49 -5.87 -11.51 -0.24
C GLY A 49 -6.65 -11.34 -1.54
N LYS A 50 -7.49 -12.33 -1.88
CA LYS A 50 -8.30 -12.36 -3.11
C LYS A 50 -9.07 -11.04 -3.38
N ASN A 51 -9.77 -10.52 -2.37
CA ASN A 51 -10.57 -9.29 -2.50
C ASN A 51 -9.72 -8.03 -2.81
N ALA A 52 -8.43 -8.04 -2.46
CA ALA A 52 -7.53 -6.94 -2.78
C ALA A 52 -6.98 -7.09 -4.21
N LEU A 53 -6.64 -8.31 -4.62
CA LEU A 53 -6.19 -8.62 -5.98
C LEU A 53 -7.25 -8.29 -7.04
N GLU A 54 -8.53 -8.56 -6.77
CA GLU A 54 -9.65 -8.21 -7.66
C GLU A 54 -9.78 -6.70 -7.95
N ARG A 55 -9.14 -5.84 -7.15
CA ARG A 55 -9.16 -4.38 -7.30
C ARG A 55 -7.94 -3.83 -8.03
N ILE A 56 -6.97 -4.69 -8.35
CA ILE A 56 -5.74 -4.32 -9.04
C ILE A 56 -5.90 -4.72 -10.51
N PRO A 57 -5.55 -3.85 -11.47
CA PRO A 57 -5.65 -4.16 -12.89
C PRO A 57 -4.54 -5.14 -13.28
N LEU A 58 -4.79 -6.43 -13.09
CA LEU A 58 -3.89 -7.53 -13.45
C LEU A 58 -4.44 -8.25 -14.69
N ASP A 59 -3.58 -8.54 -15.66
CA ASP A 59 -3.91 -9.46 -16.74
C ASP A 59 -4.02 -10.91 -16.24
N GLU A 60 -4.71 -11.75 -17.01
CA GLU A 60 -5.02 -13.13 -16.64
C GLU A 60 -3.75 -13.95 -16.32
N ASP A 61 -2.69 -13.79 -17.12
CA ASP A 61 -1.44 -14.53 -16.93
C ASP A 61 -0.75 -14.15 -15.62
N LEU A 62 -0.65 -12.84 -15.33
CA LEU A 62 -0.04 -12.34 -14.11
C LEU A 62 -0.85 -12.76 -12.87
N LEU A 63 -2.18 -12.67 -12.94
CA LEU A 63 -3.07 -13.11 -11.86
C LEU A 63 -2.90 -14.62 -11.60
N ALA A 64 -2.89 -15.45 -12.64
CA ALA A 64 -2.68 -16.89 -12.50
C ALA A 64 -1.32 -17.21 -11.88
N ALA A 65 -0.26 -16.48 -12.25
CA ALA A 65 1.07 -16.63 -11.67
C ALA A 65 1.10 -16.28 -10.17
N ILE A 66 0.38 -15.23 -9.77
CA ILE A 66 0.24 -14.80 -8.37
C ILE A 66 -0.53 -15.85 -7.56
N GLU A 67 -1.68 -16.31 -8.04
CA GLU A 67 -2.48 -17.33 -7.34
C GLU A 67 -1.71 -18.65 -7.17
N LEU A 68 -0.89 -19.01 -8.17
CA LEU A 68 -0.01 -20.17 -8.07
C LEU A 68 1.06 -19.97 -6.98
N ALA A 69 1.66 -18.77 -6.90
CA ALA A 69 2.64 -18.44 -5.87
C ALA A 69 2.07 -18.53 -4.44
N GLN A 70 0.79 -18.20 -4.26
CA GLN A 70 0.08 -18.30 -2.98
C GLN A 70 -0.12 -19.76 -2.53
N LYS A 71 -0.21 -20.71 -3.47
CA LYS A 71 -0.43 -22.14 -3.18
C LYS A 71 0.87 -22.90 -2.93
N ILE A 72 1.97 -22.50 -3.56
CA ILE A 72 3.26 -23.20 -3.49
C ILE A 72 4.05 -22.81 -2.23
N LYS A 73 4.90 -23.73 -1.73
CA LYS A 73 5.75 -23.52 -0.55
C LYS A 73 7.25 -23.59 -0.89
N LYS A 74 8.08 -23.05 0.02
CA LYS A 74 9.56 -23.15 0.00
C LYS A 74 10.16 -22.68 -1.33
N GLU A 75 11.05 -23.48 -1.91
CA GLU A 75 11.81 -23.19 -3.11
C GLU A 75 10.91 -22.95 -4.35
N GLY A 76 9.78 -23.65 -4.43
CA GLY A 76 8.83 -23.42 -5.51
C GLY A 76 8.24 -22.01 -5.48
N ARG A 77 7.92 -21.48 -4.29
CA ARG A 77 7.45 -20.09 -4.13
C ARG A 77 8.53 -19.10 -4.52
N ARG A 78 9.79 -19.36 -4.14
CA ARG A 78 10.94 -18.50 -4.50
C ARG A 78 11.09 -18.39 -6.02
N ARG A 79 11.01 -19.50 -6.74
CA ARG A 79 11.10 -19.51 -8.22
C ARG A 79 9.90 -18.82 -8.85
N GLN A 80 8.70 -19.03 -8.31
CA GLN A 80 7.51 -18.38 -8.82
C GLN A 80 7.56 -16.85 -8.66
N LEU A 81 8.07 -16.35 -7.53
CA LEU A 81 8.30 -14.91 -7.33
C LEU A 81 9.30 -14.33 -8.35
N GLN A 82 10.34 -15.07 -8.72
CA GLN A 82 11.27 -14.64 -9.76
C GLN A 82 10.61 -14.56 -11.14
N LEU A 83 9.73 -15.51 -11.47
CA LEU A 83 8.93 -15.47 -12.69
C LEU A 83 8.02 -14.23 -12.69
N ILE A 84 7.29 -13.98 -11.60
CA ILE A 84 6.44 -12.79 -11.45
C ILE A 84 7.25 -11.51 -11.65
N GLY A 85 8.44 -11.39 -11.03
CA GLY A 85 9.31 -10.24 -11.25
C GLY A 85 9.81 -10.09 -12.69
N LYS A 86 9.97 -11.18 -13.44
CA LYS A 86 10.24 -11.14 -14.90
C LYS A 86 9.00 -10.71 -15.69
N MET A 87 7.81 -11.18 -15.31
CA MET A 87 6.55 -10.82 -15.94
C MET A 87 6.23 -9.33 -15.78
N LEU A 88 6.48 -8.77 -14.59
CA LEU A 88 6.30 -7.34 -14.31
C LEU A 88 7.24 -6.46 -15.15
N ARG A 89 8.48 -6.89 -15.43
CA ARG A 89 9.41 -6.16 -16.32
C ARG A 89 8.93 -6.01 -17.76
N ALA A 90 8.03 -6.88 -18.22
CA ALA A 90 7.49 -6.86 -19.57
C ALA A 90 6.15 -6.11 -19.69
N ARG A 91 5.72 -5.44 -18.61
CA ARG A 91 4.41 -4.78 -18.50
C ARG A 91 4.60 -3.33 -18.04
N ASP A 92 3.60 -2.51 -18.33
CA ASP A 92 3.45 -1.24 -17.64
C ASP A 92 2.93 -1.51 -16.21
N VAL A 93 3.76 -1.18 -15.23
CA VAL A 93 3.49 -1.43 -13.81
C VAL A 93 2.89 -0.23 -13.09
N GLU A 94 2.86 0.94 -13.72
CA GLU A 94 2.36 2.17 -13.08
C GLU A 94 0.89 2.05 -12.64
N PRO A 95 -0.03 1.46 -13.43
CA PRO A 95 -1.41 1.24 -13.00
C PRO A 95 -1.52 0.27 -11.82
N ILE A 96 -0.67 -0.76 -11.78
CA ILE A 96 -0.63 -1.77 -10.72
C ILE A 96 -0.15 -1.13 -9.41
N GLN A 97 0.96 -0.39 -9.46
CA GLN A 97 1.51 0.32 -8.31
C GLN A 97 0.52 1.37 -7.77
N THR A 98 -0.10 2.15 -8.66
CA THR A 98 -1.11 3.13 -8.29
C THR A 98 -2.31 2.50 -7.58
N ALA A 99 -2.80 1.36 -8.08
CA ALA A 99 -3.90 0.65 -7.45
C ALA A 99 -3.50 0.10 -6.07
N LEU A 100 -2.30 -0.45 -5.95
CA LEU A 100 -1.73 -0.96 -4.70
C LEU A 100 -1.57 0.15 -3.65
N ASP A 101 -1.03 1.30 -4.04
CA ASP A 101 -0.84 2.44 -3.15
C ASP A 101 -2.16 3.03 -2.68
N LYS A 102 -3.19 3.07 -3.53
CA LYS A 102 -4.55 3.45 -3.12
C LYS A 102 -5.10 2.50 -2.06
N LEU A 103 -4.90 1.18 -2.23
CA LEU A 103 -5.32 0.19 -1.24
C LEU A 103 -4.60 0.37 0.09
N LYS A 104 -3.27 0.53 0.07
CA LYS A 104 -2.45 0.81 1.26
C LYS A 104 -2.87 2.08 1.97
N ASN A 105 -3.01 3.17 1.23
CA ASN A 105 -3.37 4.46 1.82
C ASN A 105 -4.72 4.36 2.54
N ARG A 106 -5.71 3.71 1.93
CA ARG A 106 -7.01 3.46 2.56
C ARG A 106 -6.88 2.61 3.83
N HIS A 107 -6.01 1.61 3.85
CA HIS A 107 -5.75 0.79 5.04
C HIS A 107 -5.07 1.59 6.14
N ASN A 108 -4.04 2.36 5.81
CA ASN A 108 -3.30 3.21 6.73
C ASN A 108 -4.19 4.31 7.34
N GLN A 109 -5.10 4.88 6.56
CA GLN A 109 -6.10 5.83 7.04
C GLN A 109 -7.04 5.18 8.07
N GLN A 110 -7.51 3.96 7.81
CA GLN A 110 -8.34 3.21 8.76
C GLN A 110 -7.58 2.90 10.05
N ILE A 111 -6.31 2.48 9.97
CA ILE A 111 -5.46 2.25 11.15
C ILE A 111 -5.26 3.55 11.95
N SER A 112 -4.93 4.64 11.27
CA SER A 112 -4.76 5.94 11.92
C SER A 112 -6.04 6.40 12.62
N LEU A 113 -7.19 6.24 11.96
CA LEU A 113 -8.49 6.54 12.55
C LEU A 113 -8.75 5.66 13.78
N PHE A 114 -8.48 4.35 13.70
CA PHE A 114 -8.63 3.43 14.82
C PHE A 114 -7.84 3.90 16.05
N HIS A 115 -6.54 4.20 15.89
CA HIS A 115 -5.70 4.68 17.00
C HIS A 115 -6.14 6.04 17.55
N LYS A 116 -6.64 6.95 16.70
CA LYS A 116 -7.23 8.21 17.16
C LYS A 116 -8.45 7.97 18.05
N LEU A 117 -9.33 7.04 17.67
CA LEU A 117 -10.50 6.68 18.48
C LEU A 117 -10.11 5.98 19.79
N GLU A 118 -9.07 5.14 19.78
CA GLU A 118 -8.54 4.53 21.01
C GLU A 118 -8.01 5.60 21.96
N THR A 119 -7.23 6.55 21.45
CA THR A 119 -6.68 7.64 22.25
C THR A 119 -7.80 8.52 22.85
N LEU A 120 -8.83 8.83 22.05
CA LEU A 120 -10.00 9.57 22.53
C LEU A 120 -10.77 8.80 23.61
N ARG A 121 -10.99 7.49 23.43
CA ARG A 121 -11.62 6.63 24.45
C ARG A 121 -10.83 6.64 25.75
N ASP A 122 -9.52 6.44 25.68
CA ASP A 122 -8.67 6.35 26.87
C ASP A 122 -8.64 7.69 27.61
N ARG A 123 -8.58 8.80 26.86
CA ARG A 123 -8.70 10.15 27.40
C ARG A 123 -10.04 10.41 28.09
N LEU A 124 -11.16 10.01 27.47
CA LEU A 124 -12.49 10.13 28.06
C LEU A 124 -12.61 9.40 29.40
N ILE A 125 -11.99 8.23 29.54
CA ILE A 125 -12.04 7.45 30.78
C ILE A 125 -11.13 8.07 31.85
N ALA A 126 -9.96 8.61 31.46
CA ALA A 126 -9.02 9.23 32.38
C ALA A 126 -9.51 10.60 32.91
N GLU A 127 -9.98 11.48 32.02
CA GLU A 127 -10.39 12.86 32.35
C GLU A 127 -11.90 12.97 32.69
N GLY A 128 -12.70 11.97 32.35
CA GLY A 128 -14.12 11.96 32.67
C GLY A 128 -14.92 13.00 31.87
N ASP A 129 -15.78 13.75 32.58
CA ASP A 129 -16.67 14.74 31.98
C ASP A 129 -15.90 15.92 31.32
N GLU A 130 -14.64 16.17 31.70
CA GLU A 130 -13.81 17.26 31.16
C GLU A 130 -13.34 17.02 29.72
N ALA A 131 -13.20 15.76 29.29
CA ALA A 131 -12.78 15.41 27.92
C ALA A 131 -13.94 15.44 26.91
N ILE A 132 -15.19 15.42 27.38
CA ILE A 132 -16.38 15.34 26.52
C ILE A 132 -16.51 16.50 25.53
N PRO A 133 -16.26 17.77 25.90
CA PRO A 133 -16.26 18.88 24.96
C PRO A 133 -15.35 18.65 23.74
N THR A 134 -14.18 18.04 23.91
CA THR A 134 -13.26 17.73 22.80
C THR A 134 -13.92 16.78 21.79
N VAL A 135 -14.70 15.81 22.25
CA VAL A 135 -15.42 14.88 21.36
C VAL A 135 -16.55 15.58 20.63
N LEU A 136 -17.25 16.49 21.30
CA LEU A 136 -18.34 17.28 20.70
C LEU A 136 -17.83 18.30 19.67
N GLU A 137 -16.61 18.81 19.82
CA GLU A 137 -15.96 19.64 18.81
C GLU A 137 -15.63 18.83 17.54
N LEU A 138 -15.18 17.57 17.72
CA LEU A 138 -14.87 16.69 16.60
C LEU A 138 -16.12 16.13 15.92
N TYR A 139 -17.17 15.84 16.71
CA TYR A 139 -18.42 15.23 16.31
C TYR A 139 -19.61 15.99 16.95
N PRO A 140 -20.09 17.08 16.31
CA PRO A 140 -21.17 17.91 16.85
C PRO A 140 -22.49 17.18 17.11
N ASP A 141 -22.76 16.12 16.34
CA ASP A 141 -23.99 15.31 16.45
C ASP A 141 -23.91 14.24 17.57
N ALA A 142 -22.83 14.21 18.34
CA ALA A 142 -22.69 13.25 19.43
C ALA A 142 -23.59 13.60 20.62
N ASP A 143 -24.25 12.57 21.15
CA ASP A 143 -25.10 12.65 22.33
C ASP A 143 -24.23 12.77 23.59
N ARG A 144 -24.20 13.99 24.14
CA ARG A 144 -23.48 14.33 25.37
C ARG A 144 -23.92 13.47 26.56
N GLN A 145 -25.21 13.19 26.72
CA GLN A 145 -25.70 12.42 27.88
C GLN A 145 -25.32 10.94 27.75
N GLN A 146 -25.43 10.36 26.56
CA GLN A 146 -24.98 9.00 26.30
C GLN A 146 -23.48 8.85 26.60
N LEU A 147 -22.65 9.79 26.12
CA LEU A 147 -21.21 9.75 26.35
C LEU A 147 -20.86 9.86 27.84
N ARG A 148 -21.49 10.79 28.58
CA ARG A 148 -21.32 10.91 30.04
C ARG A 148 -21.67 9.60 30.76
N SER A 149 -22.78 8.97 30.40
CA SER A 149 -23.19 7.71 31.01
C SER A 149 -22.17 6.60 30.74
N LEU A 150 -21.70 6.48 29.50
CA LEU A 150 -20.71 5.46 29.13
C LEU A 150 -19.38 5.67 29.87
N VAL A 151 -18.92 6.91 29.98
CA VAL A 151 -17.67 7.25 30.69
C VAL A 151 -17.76 6.91 32.17
N ARG A 152 -18.82 7.32 32.87
CA ARG A 152 -19.00 6.98 34.29
C ARG A 152 -19.09 5.48 34.53
N ASN A 153 -19.78 4.76 33.64
CA ASN A 153 -19.87 3.30 33.74
C ASN A 153 -18.51 2.65 33.52
N ALA A 154 -17.71 3.12 32.55
CA ALA A 154 -16.37 2.62 32.31
C ALA A 154 -15.43 2.86 33.50
N GLN A 155 -15.46 4.06 34.09
CA GLN A 155 -14.69 4.38 35.30
C GLN A 155 -15.11 3.49 36.49
N LYS A 156 -16.41 3.27 36.68
CA LYS A 156 -16.94 2.39 37.72
C LYS A 156 -16.56 0.92 37.50
N GLU A 157 -16.60 0.45 36.25
CA GLU A 157 -16.15 -0.90 35.88
C GLU A 157 -14.66 -1.08 36.14
N GLN A 158 -13.83 -0.10 35.77
CA GLN A 158 -12.38 -0.10 36.00
C GLN A 158 -12.05 -0.11 37.50
N ALA A 159 -12.67 0.77 38.29
CA ALA A 159 -12.47 0.84 39.73
C ALA A 159 -12.91 -0.46 40.45
N ALA A 160 -13.92 -1.16 39.91
CA ALA A 160 -14.42 -2.41 40.46
C ALA A 160 -13.74 -3.66 39.87
N ASN A 161 -12.69 -3.52 39.04
CA ASN A 161 -12.05 -4.62 38.30
C ASN A 161 -13.05 -5.53 37.56
N LYS A 162 -14.11 -4.93 37.03
CA LYS A 162 -15.13 -5.63 36.25
C LYS A 162 -14.70 -5.74 34.78
N PRO A 163 -15.28 -6.69 34.03
CA PRO A 163 -15.06 -6.75 32.59
C PRO A 163 -15.37 -5.40 31.92
N PRO A 164 -14.50 -4.91 31.01
CA PRO A 164 -14.56 -3.55 30.47
C PRO A 164 -15.60 -3.46 29.34
N LYS A 165 -16.88 -3.58 29.69
CA LYS A 165 -17.99 -3.53 28.74
C LYS A 165 -18.17 -2.12 28.21
N SER A 166 -18.25 -1.13 29.10
CA SER A 166 -18.47 0.26 28.75
C SER A 166 -17.29 0.83 27.97
N PHE A 167 -16.06 0.39 28.25
CA PHE A 167 -14.86 0.69 27.46
C PHE A 167 -15.01 0.33 25.97
N ARG A 168 -15.51 -0.89 25.68
CA ARG A 168 -15.78 -1.34 24.30
C ARG A 168 -16.94 -0.59 23.67
N GLN A 169 -17.95 -0.22 24.47
CA GLN A 169 -19.09 0.56 24.00
C GLN A 169 -18.70 1.99 23.62
N ILE A 170 -17.82 2.65 24.40
CA ILE A 170 -17.28 3.97 24.04
C ILE A 170 -16.58 3.89 22.68
N PHE A 171 -15.71 2.91 22.47
CA PHE A 171 -15.03 2.74 21.19
C PHE A 171 -16.02 2.54 20.03
N SER A 172 -17.02 1.67 20.21
CA SER A 172 -18.03 1.41 19.18
C SER A 172 -18.84 2.66 18.85
N TYR A 173 -19.20 3.45 19.87
CA TYR A 173 -19.92 4.71 19.70
C TYR A 173 -19.08 5.76 18.96
N LEU A 174 -17.81 5.94 19.36
CA LEU A 174 -16.88 6.85 18.68
C LEU A 174 -16.65 6.42 17.21
N ARG A 175 -16.61 5.11 16.94
CA ARG A 175 -16.50 4.59 15.57
C ARG A 175 -17.74 4.92 14.75
N GLU A 176 -18.94 4.74 15.31
CA GLU A 176 -20.19 5.09 14.64
C GLU A 176 -20.25 6.59 14.30
N LEU A 177 -19.80 7.46 15.22
CA LEU A 177 -19.71 8.90 14.96
C LEU A 177 -18.71 9.24 13.86
N ALA A 178 -17.55 8.57 13.85
CA ALA A 178 -16.53 8.77 12.83
C ALA A 178 -16.98 8.28 11.44
N GLU A 179 -17.79 7.23 11.39
CA GLU A 179 -18.39 6.71 10.15
C GLU A 179 -19.50 7.63 9.61
N LYS A 180 -20.34 8.21 10.49
CA LYS A 180 -21.41 9.16 10.08
C LYS A 180 -20.90 10.49 9.52
N LYS A 181 -19.68 10.88 9.88
CA LYS A 181 -19.05 12.13 9.42
C LYS A 181 -18.48 12.03 8.01
N GLN A 182 -18.22 10.81 7.52
CA GLN A 182 -17.70 10.55 6.17
C GLN A 182 -18.82 10.55 5.13
#